data_AF-A0A2V6LQT7-F1
#
_entry.id   AF-A0A2V6LQT7-F1
#
_cell.length_a   1.000
_cell.length_b   1.000
_cell.length_c   1.000
_cell.angle_alpha   90.00
_cell.angle_beta   90.00
_cell.angle_gamma   90.00
#
_symmetry.space_group_name_H-M   'P 1'
#
loop_
_entity.id
_entity.type
_entity.pdbx_description
1 polymer ?
#
loop_
_entity_poly.entity_id
_entity_poly.type
_entity_poly.pdbx_seq_one_letter_code
_entity_poly.pdbx_strand_id
1 'polypeptide(L)'
;MRALLAALGAVLAFAGCATARYAEVWHKQPQLTGPPGNGRLATVEERLSRAMHEERAKPLAAVADCLEALQFAADELKRNPGNTTAVRDYNFGVSRIFQIIQDTKLDPWTQPLTLPTAGGEFVLTHKPDPRPEWNPALFEFTPADEFDVGGKYVTERTTREGIGAPIVAVERETSPNWRQKLAPSRIFRTVTAVAQFQGRRCVLEFFDPLDTETVSFYGRTVPLAADFTVPLAVMLQETDPAKHELSRVLNPEKYAQTATIERLQPFNPNKTVVLVIHGLKDSQATWTPMINKLRGDPVIRKHY
;
A
#
# COMPACT_ATOMS: atom_id res chain seq x y z
N MET A 1 39.66 33.37 -57.10
CA MET A 1 40.48 33.10 -55.91
C MET A 1 39.59 33.14 -54.69
N ARG A 2 39.81 32.17 -53.81
CA ARG A 2 39.15 31.86 -52.53
C ARG A 2 38.66 33.07 -51.71
N ALA A 3 37.46 32.94 -51.15
CA ALA A 3 37.26 33.01 -49.70
C ALA A 3 35.92 32.33 -49.32
N LEU A 4 36.05 31.18 -48.65
CA LEU A 4 35.00 30.48 -47.92
C LEU A 4 34.55 31.33 -46.73
N LEU A 5 33.24 31.41 -46.48
CA LEU A 5 32.71 31.64 -45.13
C LEU A 5 31.50 30.72 -44.92
N ALA A 6 31.77 29.61 -44.24
CA ALA A 6 30.79 28.68 -43.72
C ALA A 6 30.15 29.29 -42.46
N ALA A 7 28.83 29.47 -42.46
CA ALA A 7 28.08 29.72 -41.24
C ALA A 7 27.64 28.37 -40.66
N LEU A 8 28.42 27.90 -39.67
CA LEU A 8 28.06 26.77 -38.80
C LEU A 8 26.82 27.13 -37.98
N GLY A 9 25.93 26.16 -37.82
CA GLY A 9 24.69 26.30 -37.07
C GLY A 9 24.86 26.37 -35.56
N ALA A 10 23.79 26.82 -34.91
CA ALA A 10 23.47 26.49 -33.53
C ALA A 10 22.03 25.98 -33.51
N VAL A 11 21.85 24.70 -33.85
CA VAL A 11 20.66 23.97 -33.43
C VAL A 11 20.86 23.73 -31.94
N LEU A 12 20.20 24.53 -31.10
CA LEU A 12 19.98 24.22 -29.70
C LEU A 12 19.13 22.95 -29.65
N ALA A 13 19.80 21.81 -29.67
CA ALA A 13 19.20 20.56 -29.23
C ALA A 13 18.92 20.74 -27.73
N PHE A 14 17.70 21.14 -27.40
CA PHE A 14 17.13 20.81 -26.10
C PHE A 14 17.01 19.29 -26.05
N ALA A 15 18.14 18.63 -25.76
CA ALA A 15 18.09 17.32 -25.11
C ALA A 15 17.39 17.59 -23.79
N GLY A 16 16.06 17.48 -23.79
CA GLY A 16 15.28 17.34 -22.59
C GLY A 16 15.85 16.13 -21.88
N CYS A 17 16.76 16.36 -20.94
CA CYS A 17 17.03 15.39 -19.91
C CYS A 17 15.65 15.16 -19.29
N ALA A 18 15.01 14.04 -19.61
CA ALA A 18 13.88 13.58 -18.85
C ALA A 18 14.43 13.40 -17.43
N THR A 19 14.30 14.44 -16.60
CA THR A 19 14.70 14.39 -15.21
C THR A 19 13.87 13.28 -14.61
N ALA A 20 14.52 12.17 -14.25
CA ALA A 20 13.85 11.00 -13.72
C ALA A 20 12.87 11.43 -12.62
N ARG A 21 11.63 10.96 -12.70
CA ARG A 21 10.60 11.31 -11.71
C ARG A 21 11.04 10.81 -10.34
N TYR A 22 10.59 11.47 -9.29
CA TYR A 22 10.96 11.10 -7.92
C TYR A 22 10.50 9.71 -7.53
N ALA A 23 9.28 9.36 -7.95
CA ALA A 23 8.76 8.01 -7.94
C ALA A 23 7.98 7.76 -9.23
N GLU A 24 8.01 6.52 -9.67
CA GLU A 24 7.17 5.96 -10.71
C GLU A 24 6.52 4.70 -10.15
N VAL A 25 5.21 4.59 -10.34
CA VAL A 25 4.43 3.41 -9.96
C VAL A 25 3.80 2.85 -11.22
N TRP A 26 3.96 1.55 -11.42
CA TRP A 26 3.37 0.81 -12.53
C TRP A 26 2.45 -0.26 -11.98
N HIS A 27 1.23 -0.34 -12.51
CA HIS A 27 0.31 -1.42 -12.19
C HIS A 27 0.75 -2.71 -12.89
N LYS A 28 0.65 -3.82 -12.19
CA LYS A 28 0.82 -5.17 -12.72
C LYS A 28 -0.32 -6.06 -12.26
N GLN A 29 -0.51 -7.16 -12.98
CA GLN A 29 -1.40 -8.23 -12.55
C GLN A 29 -0.63 -9.19 -11.63
N PRO A 30 -0.98 -9.27 -10.34
CA PRO A 30 -0.27 -10.13 -9.39
C PRO A 30 -0.44 -11.60 -9.74
N GLN A 31 0.61 -12.38 -9.49
CA GLN A 31 0.60 -13.83 -9.68
C GLN A 31 1.14 -14.49 -8.41
N LEU A 32 0.62 -15.67 -8.08
CA LEU A 32 1.22 -16.51 -7.06
C LEU A 32 2.62 -16.94 -7.54
N THR A 33 3.65 -16.65 -6.75
CA THR A 33 5.04 -16.98 -7.08
C THR A 33 5.59 -18.05 -6.13
N GLY A 34 6.58 -18.83 -6.59
CA GLY A 34 7.18 -19.92 -5.84
C GLY A 34 6.58 -21.29 -6.14
N PRO A 35 7.01 -22.35 -5.44
CA PRO A 35 6.55 -23.71 -5.72
C PRO A 35 5.05 -23.86 -5.43
N PRO A 36 4.33 -24.66 -6.23
CA PRO A 36 2.91 -24.93 -5.97
C PRO A 36 2.74 -25.67 -4.64
N GLY A 37 1.63 -25.40 -3.97
CA GLY A 37 1.21 -26.12 -2.79
C GLY A 37 0.88 -27.57 -3.11
N ASN A 38 0.86 -28.41 -2.07
CA ASN A 38 0.43 -29.80 -2.19
C ASN A 38 -0.95 -30.00 -1.55
N GLY A 39 -1.63 -31.09 -1.93
CA GLY A 39 -2.92 -31.48 -1.37
C GLY A 39 -3.93 -30.32 -1.36
N ARG A 40 -4.35 -29.91 -0.16
CA ARG A 40 -5.34 -28.82 0.00
C ARG A 40 -4.83 -27.45 -0.47
N LEU A 41 -3.53 -27.17 -0.35
CA LEU A 41 -2.98 -25.88 -0.77
C LEU A 41 -3.00 -25.75 -2.30
N ALA A 42 -2.84 -26.83 -3.07
CA ALA A 42 -3.04 -26.79 -4.52
C ALA A 42 -4.48 -26.37 -4.88
N THR A 43 -5.48 -26.86 -4.14
CA THR A 43 -6.88 -26.46 -4.33
C THR A 43 -7.13 -25.00 -3.93
N VAL A 44 -6.39 -24.48 -2.94
CA VAL A 44 -6.42 -23.05 -2.57
C VAL A 44 -5.93 -22.21 -3.75
N GLU A 45 -4.78 -22.55 -4.33
CA GLU A 45 -4.21 -21.84 -5.49
C GLU A 45 -5.13 -21.86 -6.73
N GLU A 46 -5.77 -23.00 -7.01
CA GLU A 46 -6.73 -23.13 -8.13
C GLU A 46 -7.94 -22.20 -7.93
N ARG A 47 -8.48 -22.14 -6.71
CA ARG A 47 -9.62 -21.26 -6.38
C ARG A 47 -9.24 -19.79 -6.49
N LEU A 48 -8.07 -19.40 -6.01
CA LEU A 48 -7.56 -18.03 -6.16
C LEU A 48 -7.40 -17.67 -7.63
N SER A 49 -6.88 -18.59 -8.45
CA SER A 49 -6.74 -18.40 -9.89
C SER A 49 -8.10 -18.24 -10.58
N ARG A 50 -9.09 -19.07 -10.21
CA ARG A 50 -10.47 -18.96 -10.71
C ARG A 50 -11.11 -17.63 -10.32
N ALA A 51 -10.97 -17.20 -9.08
CA ALA A 51 -11.49 -15.91 -8.61
C ALA A 51 -10.95 -14.76 -9.49
N MET A 52 -9.66 -14.78 -9.81
CA MET A 52 -9.05 -13.75 -10.67
C MET A 52 -9.51 -13.79 -12.12
N HIS A 53 -9.87 -14.97 -12.61
CA HIS A 53 -10.44 -15.09 -13.96
C HIS A 53 -11.88 -14.55 -14.02
N GLU A 54 -12.66 -14.75 -12.95
CA GLU A 54 -14.09 -14.42 -12.92
C GLU A 54 -14.43 -13.06 -12.27
N GLU A 55 -13.47 -12.36 -11.65
CA GLU A 55 -13.71 -11.19 -10.77
C GLU A 55 -14.60 -10.11 -11.40
N ARG A 56 -14.44 -9.84 -12.69
CA ARG A 56 -15.23 -8.81 -13.40
C ARG A 56 -16.63 -9.29 -13.75
N ALA A 57 -16.78 -10.57 -14.08
CA ALA A 57 -18.05 -11.14 -14.52
C ALA A 57 -18.93 -11.56 -13.34
N LYS A 58 -18.33 -12.05 -12.26
CA LYS A 58 -19.01 -12.59 -11.08
C LYS A 58 -18.28 -12.17 -9.80
N PRO A 59 -18.23 -10.87 -9.46
CA PRO A 59 -17.42 -10.38 -8.33
C PRO A 59 -17.75 -11.03 -6.99
N LEU A 60 -19.03 -11.23 -6.68
CA LEU A 60 -19.42 -11.87 -5.41
C LEU A 60 -18.97 -13.33 -5.35
N ALA A 61 -19.01 -14.06 -6.48
CA ALA A 61 -18.52 -15.43 -6.54
C ALA A 61 -16.98 -15.49 -6.42
N ALA A 62 -16.28 -14.53 -7.03
CA ALA A 62 -14.83 -14.41 -6.92
C ALA A 62 -14.39 -14.11 -5.48
N VAL A 63 -15.06 -13.18 -4.78
CA VAL A 63 -14.77 -12.92 -3.36
C VAL A 63 -15.08 -14.16 -2.51
N ALA A 64 -16.18 -14.86 -2.77
CA ALA A 64 -16.50 -16.13 -2.10
C ALA A 64 -15.39 -17.19 -2.30
N ASP A 65 -14.87 -17.33 -3.51
CA ASP A 65 -13.76 -18.24 -3.81
C ASP A 65 -12.48 -17.86 -3.07
N CYS A 66 -12.15 -16.57 -3.02
CA CYS A 66 -11.03 -16.09 -2.21
C CYS A 66 -11.24 -16.40 -0.72
N LEU A 67 -12.46 -16.24 -0.18
CA LEU A 67 -12.74 -16.53 1.23
C LEU A 67 -12.66 -18.02 1.56
N GLU A 68 -13.13 -18.91 0.68
CA GLU A 68 -12.96 -20.35 0.85
C GLU A 68 -11.49 -20.74 0.84
N ALA A 69 -10.74 -20.26 -0.16
CA ALA A 69 -9.30 -20.49 -0.28
C ALA A 69 -8.55 -19.99 0.97
N LEU A 70 -8.89 -18.78 1.42
CA LEU A 70 -8.28 -18.13 2.58
C LEU A 70 -8.59 -18.86 3.89
N GLN A 71 -9.81 -19.39 4.05
CA GLN A 71 -10.17 -20.19 5.22
C GLN A 71 -9.35 -21.49 5.28
N PHE A 72 -9.16 -22.17 4.14
CA PHE A 72 -8.32 -23.37 4.09
C PHE A 72 -6.85 -23.07 4.40
N ALA A 73 -6.30 -21.99 3.84
CA ALA A 73 -4.94 -21.56 4.15
C ALA A 73 -4.79 -21.18 5.64
N ALA A 74 -5.76 -20.46 6.20
CA ALA A 74 -5.80 -20.13 7.62
C ALA A 74 -5.87 -21.38 8.52
N ASP A 75 -6.66 -22.39 8.15
CA ASP A 75 -6.72 -23.65 8.88
C ASP A 75 -5.40 -24.43 8.84
N GLU A 76 -4.68 -24.37 7.72
CA GLU A 76 -3.33 -24.93 7.62
C GLU A 76 -2.36 -24.18 8.55
N LEU A 77 -2.41 -22.85 8.58
CA LEU A 77 -1.60 -22.03 9.48
C LEU A 77 -1.92 -22.24 10.97
N LYS A 78 -3.17 -22.57 11.32
CA LYS A 78 -3.52 -23.00 12.68
C LYS A 78 -2.82 -24.30 13.06
N ARG A 79 -2.64 -25.23 12.12
CA ARG A 79 -1.91 -26.49 12.37
C ARG A 79 -0.41 -26.25 12.39
N ASN A 80 0.11 -25.54 11.39
CA ASN A 80 1.53 -25.26 11.20
C ASN A 80 1.76 -23.79 10.80
N PRO A 81 2.04 -22.88 11.75
CA PRO A 81 2.30 -21.46 11.47
C PRO A 81 3.52 -21.20 10.60
N GLY A 82 4.48 -22.14 10.58
CA GLY A 82 5.70 -22.03 9.80
C GLY A 82 5.54 -22.47 8.35
N ASN A 83 4.35 -22.88 7.91
CA ASN A 83 4.10 -23.29 6.53
C ASN A 83 4.13 -22.07 5.60
N THR A 84 5.28 -21.83 4.96
CA THR A 84 5.51 -20.66 4.12
C THR A 84 4.61 -20.61 2.89
N THR A 85 4.24 -21.75 2.32
CA THR A 85 3.27 -21.84 1.21
C THR A 85 1.89 -21.37 1.69
N ALA A 86 1.44 -21.84 2.86
CA ALA A 86 0.17 -21.40 3.43
C ALA A 86 0.18 -19.91 3.78
N VAL A 87 1.31 -19.35 4.27
CA VAL A 87 1.45 -17.90 4.51
C VAL A 87 1.31 -17.12 3.19
N ARG A 88 2.01 -17.55 2.14
CA ARG A 88 1.94 -16.92 0.82
C ARG A 88 0.51 -16.94 0.28
N ASP A 89 -0.14 -18.10 0.27
CA ASP A 89 -1.49 -18.26 -0.31
C ASP A 89 -2.53 -17.49 0.51
N TYR A 90 -2.36 -17.46 1.84
CA TYR A 90 -3.19 -16.64 2.73
C TYR A 90 -3.03 -15.15 2.41
N ASN A 91 -1.79 -14.64 2.37
CA ASN A 91 -1.53 -13.22 2.10
C ASN A 91 -2.06 -12.81 0.71
N PHE A 92 -1.80 -13.64 -0.31
CA PHE A 92 -2.31 -13.43 -1.66
C PHE A 92 -3.84 -13.41 -1.69
N GLY A 93 -4.50 -14.35 -1.01
CA GLY A 93 -5.96 -14.40 -0.91
C GLY A 93 -6.55 -13.14 -0.26
N VAL A 94 -5.93 -12.62 0.79
CA VAL A 94 -6.35 -11.32 1.37
C VAL A 94 -6.20 -10.20 0.34
N SER A 95 -5.04 -10.08 -0.32
CA SER A 95 -4.83 -9.05 -1.35
C SER A 95 -5.90 -9.09 -2.44
N ARG A 96 -6.23 -10.29 -2.93
CA ARG A 96 -7.22 -10.47 -3.99
C ARG A 96 -8.64 -10.07 -3.58
N ILE A 97 -9.03 -10.28 -2.32
CA ILE A 97 -10.30 -9.75 -1.80
C ILE A 97 -10.34 -8.22 -1.94
N PHE A 98 -9.27 -7.52 -1.56
CA PHE A 98 -9.18 -6.06 -1.68
C PHE A 98 -9.19 -5.60 -3.14
N GLN A 99 -8.46 -6.29 -4.03
CA GLN A 99 -8.47 -6.03 -5.47
C GLN A 99 -9.91 -6.08 -6.03
N ILE A 100 -10.63 -7.18 -5.80
CA ILE A 100 -12.00 -7.36 -6.32
C ILE A 100 -12.93 -6.28 -5.75
N ILE A 101 -12.83 -5.99 -4.45
CA ILE A 101 -13.63 -4.93 -3.81
C ILE A 101 -13.39 -3.57 -4.49
N GLN A 102 -12.13 -3.23 -4.75
CA GLN A 102 -11.77 -1.95 -5.37
C GLN A 102 -12.23 -1.86 -6.84
N ASP A 103 -12.00 -2.91 -7.61
CA ASP A 103 -12.29 -2.98 -9.04
C ASP A 103 -13.79 -3.00 -9.33
N THR A 104 -14.57 -3.62 -8.44
CA THR A 104 -16.02 -3.77 -8.61
C THR A 104 -16.86 -2.87 -7.70
N LYS A 105 -16.20 -1.96 -6.96
CA LYS A 105 -16.83 -0.95 -6.09
C LYS A 105 -17.78 -1.57 -5.05
N LEU A 106 -17.43 -2.73 -4.53
CA LEU A 106 -18.12 -3.30 -3.37
C LEU A 106 -17.82 -2.46 -2.13
N ASP A 107 -18.74 -2.48 -1.16
CA ASP A 107 -18.59 -1.70 0.07
C ASP A 107 -18.90 -2.56 1.32
N PRO A 108 -17.95 -3.40 1.75
CA PRO A 108 -18.05 -4.14 3.01
C PRO A 108 -17.72 -3.25 4.24
N TRP A 109 -17.47 -1.96 4.03
CA TRP A 109 -17.03 -1.02 5.07
C TRP A 109 -18.22 -0.37 5.75
N THR A 110 -19.23 0.03 4.98
CA THR A 110 -20.47 0.60 5.56
C THR A 110 -21.43 -0.47 6.08
N GLN A 111 -21.43 -1.65 5.45
CA GLN A 111 -22.27 -2.79 5.87
C GLN A 111 -21.59 -4.13 5.57
N PRO A 112 -21.80 -5.18 6.39
CA PRO A 112 -21.27 -6.51 6.09
C PRO A 112 -21.75 -7.03 4.73
N LEU A 113 -20.85 -7.71 4.00
CA LEU A 113 -21.13 -8.32 2.71
C LEU A 113 -21.43 -9.82 2.89
N THR A 114 -22.64 -10.25 2.55
CA THR A 114 -23.03 -11.66 2.56
C THR A 114 -22.79 -12.28 1.19
N LEU A 115 -22.11 -13.44 1.16
CA LEU A 115 -21.61 -14.08 -0.04
C LEU A 115 -22.08 -15.55 -0.07
N PRO A 116 -22.97 -15.94 -1.00
CA PRO A 116 -23.44 -17.31 -1.10
C PRO A 116 -22.34 -18.21 -1.66
N THR A 117 -22.17 -19.39 -1.07
CA THR A 117 -21.25 -20.43 -1.56
C THR A 117 -21.94 -21.79 -1.54
N ALA A 118 -21.32 -22.79 -2.18
CA ALA A 118 -21.80 -24.17 -2.12
C ALA A 118 -21.85 -24.72 -0.68
N GLY A 119 -20.98 -24.24 0.22
CA GLY A 119 -20.90 -24.64 1.63
C GLY A 119 -21.69 -23.77 2.61
N GLY A 120 -22.62 -22.94 2.13
CA GLY A 120 -23.38 -21.97 2.93
C GLY A 120 -22.96 -20.52 2.67
N GLU A 121 -23.40 -19.57 3.49
CA GLU A 121 -23.11 -18.14 3.31
C GLU A 121 -21.85 -17.74 4.07
N PHE A 122 -20.93 -17.02 3.42
CA PHE A 122 -19.91 -16.24 4.13
C PHE A 122 -20.43 -14.85 4.47
N VAL A 123 -20.00 -14.31 5.59
CA VAL A 123 -20.16 -12.89 5.91
C VAL A 123 -18.77 -12.27 5.99
N LEU A 124 -18.48 -11.34 5.08
CA LEU A 124 -17.28 -10.51 5.10
C LEU A 124 -17.60 -9.20 5.82
N THR A 125 -16.78 -8.85 6.80
CA THR A 125 -16.90 -7.63 7.57
C THR A 125 -15.52 -7.19 8.06
N HIS A 126 -15.46 -6.08 8.78
CA HIS A 126 -14.23 -5.60 9.40
C HIS A 126 -14.43 -5.38 10.90
N LYS A 127 -13.33 -5.37 11.65
CA LYS A 127 -13.32 -4.96 13.04
C LYS A 127 -13.21 -3.43 13.11
N PRO A 128 -14.16 -2.73 13.75
CA PRO A 128 -14.05 -1.29 13.93
C PRO A 128 -12.81 -0.93 14.76
N ASP A 129 -12.09 0.11 14.34
CA ASP A 129 -11.03 0.74 15.14
C ASP A 129 -11.65 1.81 16.04
N PRO A 130 -11.23 1.93 17.31
CA PRO A 130 -11.72 2.99 18.20
C PRO A 130 -11.36 4.41 17.72
N ARG A 131 -10.36 4.55 16.84
CA ARG A 131 -9.94 5.83 16.26
C ARG A 131 -10.79 6.13 15.02
N PRO A 132 -11.57 7.22 14.98
CA PRO A 132 -12.45 7.52 13.84
C PRO A 132 -11.71 7.69 12.50
N GLU A 133 -10.47 8.18 12.52
CA GLU A 133 -9.62 8.36 11.33
C GLU A 133 -9.07 7.06 10.73
N TRP A 134 -9.36 5.93 11.38
CA TRP A 134 -9.07 4.57 10.92
C TRP A 134 -10.30 3.87 10.32
N ASN A 135 -11.42 4.57 10.19
CA ASN A 135 -12.60 4.03 9.52
C ASN A 135 -12.26 3.66 8.06
N PRO A 136 -12.36 2.38 7.65
CA PRO A 136 -12.00 1.94 6.31
C PRO A 136 -12.86 2.57 5.21
N ALA A 137 -14.08 3.04 5.51
CA ALA A 137 -14.93 3.72 4.54
C ALA A 137 -14.33 5.04 4.02
N LEU A 138 -13.35 5.62 4.72
CA LEU A 138 -12.66 6.86 4.33
C LEU A 138 -11.56 6.63 3.28
N PHE A 139 -11.20 5.38 3.00
CA PHE A 139 -10.03 5.04 2.19
C PHE A 139 -10.39 4.24 0.94
N GLU A 140 -9.56 4.39 -0.08
CA GLU A 140 -9.39 3.42 -1.15
C GLU A 140 -8.21 2.52 -0.81
N PHE A 141 -8.36 1.23 -1.06
CA PHE A 141 -7.38 0.22 -0.70
C PHE A 141 -6.89 -0.47 -1.96
N THR A 142 -5.58 -0.38 -2.23
CA THR A 142 -4.94 -1.13 -3.31
C THR A 142 -3.83 -2.00 -2.74
N PRO A 143 -3.88 -3.32 -2.93
CA PRO A 143 -2.80 -4.22 -2.57
C PRO A 143 -1.43 -3.78 -3.08
N ALA A 144 -0.40 -3.86 -2.23
CA ALA A 144 0.94 -3.42 -2.59
C ALA A 144 1.60 -4.32 -3.66
N ASP A 145 1.11 -5.55 -3.83
CA ASP A 145 1.62 -6.49 -4.84
C ASP A 145 1.07 -6.22 -6.25
N GLU A 146 0.09 -5.31 -6.41
CA GLU A 146 -0.35 -4.76 -7.70
C GLU A 146 0.60 -3.71 -8.26
N PHE A 147 1.60 -3.31 -7.49
CA PHE A 147 2.53 -2.26 -7.87
C PHE A 147 3.96 -2.77 -8.03
N ASP A 148 4.58 -2.37 -9.14
CA ASP A 148 6.02 -2.17 -9.24
C ASP A 148 6.34 -0.69 -9.05
N VAL A 149 7.47 -0.41 -8.40
CA VAL A 149 7.86 0.96 -8.02
C VAL A 149 9.32 1.22 -8.33
N GLY A 150 9.62 2.46 -8.73
CA GLY A 150 10.96 2.89 -9.10
C GLY A 150 11.09 4.42 -9.10
N GLY A 151 12.21 4.94 -9.60
CA GLY A 151 12.45 6.38 -9.77
C GLY A 151 13.63 6.88 -8.94
N LYS A 152 13.88 8.20 -9.00
CA LYS A 152 15.05 8.84 -8.40
C LYS A 152 15.17 8.60 -6.88
N TYR A 153 14.04 8.59 -6.18
CA TYR A 153 13.97 8.45 -4.71
C TYR A 153 13.42 7.10 -4.23
N VAL A 154 13.09 6.20 -5.15
CA VAL A 154 12.57 4.86 -4.86
C VAL A 154 13.44 3.85 -5.59
N THR A 155 14.59 3.51 -4.99
CA THR A 155 15.59 2.63 -5.61
C THR A 155 15.62 1.23 -5.01
N GLU A 156 15.04 1.05 -3.81
CA GLU A 156 15.03 -0.21 -3.07
C GLU A 156 13.60 -0.45 -2.52
N ARG A 157 13.12 -1.70 -2.60
CA ARG A 157 11.84 -2.13 -2.00
C ARG A 157 12.12 -2.78 -0.64
N THR A 158 11.56 -2.21 0.41
CA THR A 158 11.74 -2.61 1.80
C THR A 158 10.44 -3.22 2.32
N THR A 159 10.49 -4.52 2.61
CA THR A 159 9.35 -5.31 3.10
C THR A 159 9.69 -6.02 4.41
N ARG A 160 8.65 -6.51 5.09
CA ARG A 160 8.77 -7.43 6.22
C ARG A 160 7.90 -8.64 5.94
N GLU A 161 8.49 -9.83 6.03
CA GLU A 161 7.75 -11.09 5.93
C GLU A 161 6.85 -11.29 7.16
N GLY A 162 5.69 -11.90 6.95
CA GLY A 162 4.72 -12.16 8.02
C GLY A 162 3.34 -12.50 7.49
N ILE A 163 2.35 -12.47 8.39
CA ILE A 163 0.94 -12.69 8.09
C ILE A 163 0.26 -11.38 7.70
N GLY A 164 -0.63 -11.43 6.70
CA GLY A 164 -1.46 -10.33 6.23
C GLY A 164 -1.04 -9.80 4.85
N ALA A 165 -1.97 -9.09 4.20
CA ALA A 165 -1.69 -8.39 2.94
C ALA A 165 -1.26 -6.96 3.22
N PRO A 166 -0.06 -6.53 2.77
CA PRO A 166 0.28 -5.11 2.71
C PRO A 166 -0.60 -4.38 1.69
N ILE A 167 -1.24 -3.31 2.13
CA ILE A 167 -2.20 -2.51 1.35
C ILE A 167 -1.78 -1.03 1.40
N VAL A 168 -1.86 -0.36 0.26
CA VAL A 168 -1.82 1.11 0.17
C VAL A 168 -3.22 1.62 0.45
N ALA A 169 -3.39 2.37 1.55
CA ALA A 169 -4.66 3.02 1.85
C ALA A 169 -4.55 4.52 1.55
N VAL A 170 -5.33 4.99 0.57
CA VAL A 170 -5.35 6.39 0.14
C VAL A 170 -6.69 7.02 0.51
N GLU A 171 -6.66 8.15 1.22
CA GLU A 171 -7.87 8.86 1.61
C GLU A 171 -8.68 9.29 0.36
N ARG A 172 -9.98 8.99 0.38
CA ARG A 172 -10.92 9.30 -0.72
C ARG A 172 -11.11 10.79 -0.91
N GLU A 173 -11.35 11.50 0.19
CA GLU A 173 -11.64 12.92 0.21
C GLU A 173 -10.66 13.66 1.11
N THR A 174 -10.07 14.74 0.60
CA THR A 174 -9.20 15.59 1.41
C THR A 174 -10.03 16.30 2.49
N SER A 175 -9.55 16.34 3.73
CA SER A 175 -10.26 17.06 4.79
C SER A 175 -10.37 18.56 4.47
N PRO A 176 -11.58 19.15 4.41
CA PRO A 176 -11.77 20.56 4.00
C PRO A 176 -11.07 21.57 4.93
N ASN A 177 -10.73 21.17 6.15
CA ASN A 177 -10.07 22.02 7.17
C ASN A 177 -8.69 21.50 7.58
N TRP A 178 -7.99 20.77 6.70
CA TRP A 178 -6.71 20.13 7.03
C TRP A 178 -5.67 21.10 7.62
N ARG A 179 -5.58 22.34 7.08
CA ARG A 179 -4.64 23.37 7.57
C ARG A 179 -4.89 23.79 9.01
N GLN A 180 -6.15 24.05 9.35
CA GLN A 180 -6.56 24.47 10.70
C GLN A 180 -6.31 23.35 11.73
N LYS A 181 -6.35 22.09 11.27
CA LYS A 181 -6.11 20.90 12.08
C LYS A 181 -4.65 20.44 12.07
N LEU A 182 -3.74 21.14 11.38
CA LEU A 182 -2.36 20.69 11.10
C LEU A 182 -2.33 19.23 10.61
N ALA A 183 -3.34 18.85 9.83
CA ALA A 183 -3.53 17.51 9.30
C ALA A 183 -2.92 17.42 7.89
N PRO A 184 -2.51 16.23 7.44
CA PRO A 184 -2.07 16.05 6.07
C PRO A 184 -3.12 16.53 5.07
N SER A 185 -2.69 17.09 3.96
CA SER A 185 -3.60 17.52 2.88
C SER A 185 -4.34 16.34 2.24
N ARG A 186 -3.70 15.17 2.21
CA ARG A 186 -4.29 13.87 1.90
C ARG A 186 -3.51 12.78 2.63
N ILE A 187 -4.21 11.80 3.17
CA ILE A 187 -3.56 10.71 3.90
C ILE A 187 -3.23 9.54 2.97
N PHE A 188 -1.96 9.11 3.01
CA PHE A 188 -1.47 7.86 2.43
C PHE A 188 -0.94 7.00 3.57
N ARG A 189 -1.56 5.85 3.85
CA ARG A 189 -1.15 4.97 4.93
C ARG A 189 -0.53 3.69 4.40
N THR A 190 0.50 3.24 5.11
CA THR A 190 0.92 1.84 5.08
C THR A 190 -0.03 1.06 5.97
N VAL A 191 -0.75 0.10 5.40
CA VAL A 191 -1.69 -0.74 6.16
C VAL A 191 -1.37 -2.20 5.89
N THR A 192 -1.60 -3.07 6.87
CA THR A 192 -1.64 -4.52 6.64
C THR A 192 -2.98 -5.05 7.08
N ALA A 193 -3.68 -5.71 6.17
CA ALA A 193 -4.97 -6.33 6.42
C ALA A 193 -4.76 -7.80 6.79
N VAL A 194 -5.41 -8.25 7.87
CA VAL A 194 -5.41 -9.64 8.34
C VAL A 194 -6.86 -10.11 8.44
N ALA A 195 -7.17 -11.25 7.85
CA ALA A 195 -8.47 -11.87 7.90
C ALA A 195 -8.53 -12.98 8.98
N GLN A 196 -9.47 -12.86 9.93
CA GLN A 196 -9.74 -13.90 10.93
C GLN A 196 -11.13 -14.50 10.73
N PHE A 197 -11.23 -15.83 10.84
CA PHE A 197 -12.47 -16.57 10.65
C PHE A 197 -13.09 -17.01 11.97
N GLN A 198 -14.37 -16.70 12.13
CA GLN A 198 -15.25 -17.20 13.19
C GLN A 198 -16.37 -18.01 12.51
N GLY A 199 -16.11 -19.30 12.31
CA GLY A 199 -16.93 -20.11 11.39
C GLY A 199 -16.90 -19.49 9.98
N ARG A 200 -18.08 -19.22 9.41
CA ARG A 200 -18.22 -18.57 8.09
C ARG A 200 -18.29 -17.04 8.14
N ARG A 201 -17.91 -16.42 9.26
CA ARG A 201 -17.72 -14.98 9.36
C ARG A 201 -16.23 -14.65 9.20
N CYS A 202 -15.87 -13.94 8.14
CA CYS A 202 -14.54 -13.41 7.91
C CYS A 202 -14.49 -11.95 8.40
N VAL A 203 -13.61 -11.69 9.37
CA VAL A 203 -13.41 -10.36 9.95
C VAL A 203 -12.04 -9.86 9.52
N LEU A 204 -12.02 -8.77 8.74
CA LEU A 204 -10.81 -8.04 8.38
C LEU A 204 -10.39 -7.12 9.53
N GLU A 205 -9.13 -7.23 9.93
CA GLU A 205 -8.48 -6.32 10.88
C GLU A 205 -7.39 -5.55 10.14
N PHE A 206 -7.30 -4.24 10.39
CA PHE A 206 -6.34 -3.34 9.78
C PHE A 206 -5.29 -2.92 10.80
N PHE A 207 -4.03 -3.06 10.44
CA PHE A 207 -2.90 -2.71 11.31
C PHE A 207 -2.00 -1.67 10.64
N ASP A 208 -1.43 -0.76 11.44
CA ASP A 208 -0.27 0.04 11.03
C ASP A 208 0.99 -0.79 11.25
N PRO A 209 1.70 -1.27 10.22
CA PRO A 209 2.92 -2.04 10.41
C PRO A 209 4.11 -1.17 10.87
N LEU A 210 4.00 0.16 10.87
CA LEU A 210 4.98 1.07 11.47
C LEU A 210 4.87 1.11 13.00
N ASP A 211 3.68 0.86 13.55
CA ASP A 211 3.44 0.77 15.00
C ASP A 211 3.32 -0.69 15.50
N THR A 212 3.01 -1.64 14.60
CA THR A 212 2.73 -3.03 14.93
C THR A 212 3.73 -3.97 14.25
N GLU A 213 4.55 -4.66 15.04
CA GLU A 213 5.50 -5.67 14.54
C GLU A 213 4.87 -7.07 14.42
N THR A 214 3.95 -7.39 15.32
CA THR A 214 3.35 -8.72 15.46
C THR A 214 1.87 -8.62 15.75
N VAL A 215 1.11 -9.62 15.34
CA VAL A 215 -0.33 -9.75 15.60
C VAL A 215 -0.68 -11.07 16.26
N SER A 216 -1.79 -11.10 16.99
CA SER A 216 -2.38 -12.34 17.48
C SER A 216 -3.18 -12.99 16.36
N PHE A 217 -2.69 -14.11 15.84
CA PHE A 217 -3.33 -14.91 14.81
C PHE A 217 -3.68 -16.29 15.37
N TYR A 218 -4.98 -16.52 15.61
CA TYR A 218 -5.51 -17.75 16.25
C TYR A 218 -4.78 -18.16 17.54
N GLY A 219 -4.60 -17.20 18.45
CA GLY A 219 -4.00 -17.44 19.78
C GLY A 219 -2.47 -17.50 19.77
N ARG A 220 -1.82 -17.22 18.64
CA ARG A 220 -0.35 -17.16 18.52
C ARG A 220 0.10 -15.77 18.11
N THR A 221 1.19 -15.31 18.68
CA THR A 221 1.85 -14.07 18.24
C THR A 221 2.75 -14.38 17.05
N VAL A 222 2.47 -13.77 15.90
CA VAL A 222 3.21 -13.97 14.64
C VAL A 222 3.64 -12.63 14.05
N PRO A 223 4.75 -12.58 13.27
CA PRO A 223 5.14 -11.36 12.55
C PRO A 223 4.02 -10.88 11.62
N LEU A 224 3.79 -9.57 11.61
CA LEU A 224 2.86 -8.91 10.69
C LEU A 224 3.61 -8.58 9.39
N ALA A 225 3.07 -8.95 8.23
CA ALA A 225 3.66 -8.58 6.95
C ALA A 225 3.71 -7.05 6.78
N ALA A 226 4.60 -6.54 5.92
CA ALA A 226 4.59 -5.12 5.58
C ALA A 226 5.26 -4.85 4.22
N ASP A 227 4.81 -3.80 3.55
CA ASP A 227 5.53 -3.13 2.47
C ASP A 227 5.66 -1.65 2.81
N PHE A 228 6.87 -1.22 3.14
CA PHE A 228 7.11 0.15 3.60
C PHE A 228 7.35 1.13 2.44
N THR A 229 7.63 0.60 1.24
CA THR A 229 8.07 1.38 0.08
C THR A 229 6.91 1.76 -0.82
N VAL A 230 6.02 0.82 -1.13
CA VAL A 230 4.96 1.06 -2.12
C VAL A 230 4.04 2.22 -1.72
N PRO A 231 3.55 2.34 -0.47
CA PRO A 231 2.76 3.50 -0.06
C PRO A 231 3.50 4.84 -0.19
N LEU A 232 4.83 4.87 0.04
CA LEU A 232 5.65 6.07 -0.18
C LEU A 232 5.75 6.42 -1.67
N ALA A 233 5.93 5.42 -2.53
CA ALA A 233 6.02 5.63 -3.97
C ALA A 233 4.71 6.16 -4.56
N VAL A 234 3.57 5.59 -4.15
CA VAL A 234 2.22 6.06 -4.54
C VAL A 234 2.01 7.51 -4.09
N MET A 235 2.31 7.82 -2.84
CA MET A 235 2.24 9.21 -2.33
C MET A 235 3.08 10.17 -3.18
N LEU A 236 4.33 9.81 -3.49
CA LEU A 236 5.22 10.68 -4.27
C LEU A 236 4.72 10.88 -5.71
N GLN A 237 4.22 9.83 -6.35
CA GLN A 237 3.71 9.94 -7.72
C GLN A 237 2.42 10.76 -7.77
N GLU A 238 1.50 10.58 -6.82
CA GLU A 238 0.24 11.32 -6.77
C GLU A 238 0.41 12.79 -6.37
N THR A 239 1.34 13.09 -5.47
CA THR A 239 1.59 14.48 -5.02
C THR A 239 2.54 15.26 -5.94
N ASP A 240 3.30 14.55 -6.80
CA ASP A 240 4.28 15.07 -7.76
C ASP A 240 5.04 16.34 -7.29
N PRO A 241 5.80 16.24 -6.17
CA PRO A 241 6.40 17.41 -5.55
C PRO A 241 7.43 18.10 -6.45
N ALA A 242 8.03 17.37 -7.40
CA ALA A 242 8.99 17.88 -8.39
C ALA A 242 8.40 18.98 -9.29
N LYS A 243 7.09 18.91 -9.60
CA LYS A 243 6.40 19.81 -10.54
C LYS A 243 6.53 21.29 -10.21
N HIS A 244 6.68 21.64 -8.93
CA HIS A 244 6.67 23.03 -8.47
C HIS A 244 7.97 23.50 -7.78
N GLU A 245 8.99 22.65 -7.67
CA GLU A 245 10.20 22.96 -6.88
C GLU A 245 10.91 24.23 -7.35
N LEU A 246 11.26 24.31 -8.64
CA LEU A 246 11.97 25.47 -9.17
C LEU A 246 11.13 26.75 -9.08
N SER A 247 9.82 26.64 -9.33
CA SER A 247 8.91 27.78 -9.22
C SER A 247 8.79 28.33 -7.79
N ARG A 248 8.85 27.46 -6.78
CA ARG A 248 8.82 27.84 -5.36
C ARG A 248 10.08 28.57 -4.93
N VAL A 249 11.23 28.20 -5.49
CA VAL A 249 12.51 28.90 -5.25
C VAL A 249 12.55 30.26 -5.92
N LEU A 250 12.05 30.36 -7.16
CA LEU A 250 12.11 31.60 -7.95
C LEU A 250 11.10 32.66 -7.49
N ASN A 251 9.98 32.26 -6.87
CA ASN A 251 8.96 33.19 -6.39
C ASN A 251 8.36 32.74 -5.03
N PRO A 252 9.14 32.81 -3.94
CA PRO A 252 8.72 32.25 -2.64
C PRO A 252 7.48 32.94 -2.08
N GLU A 253 7.31 34.25 -2.28
CA GLU A 253 6.14 35.01 -1.81
C GLU A 253 4.84 34.47 -2.42
N LYS A 254 4.83 34.16 -3.72
CA LYS A 254 3.66 33.57 -4.41
C LYS A 254 3.26 32.21 -3.83
N TYR A 255 4.22 31.45 -3.31
CA TYR A 255 4.01 30.09 -2.81
C TYR A 255 4.05 29.97 -1.28
N ALA A 256 4.12 31.08 -0.53
CA ALA A 256 4.22 31.06 0.92
C ALA A 256 3.10 30.25 1.59
N GLN A 257 1.88 30.31 1.03
CA GLN A 257 0.70 29.57 1.51
C GLN A 257 0.71 28.06 1.19
N THR A 258 1.75 27.57 0.52
CA THR A 258 1.96 26.14 0.24
C THR A 258 2.90 25.46 1.23
N ALA A 259 3.52 26.22 2.14
CA ALA A 259 4.29 25.66 3.24
C ALA A 259 3.37 24.85 4.16
N THR A 260 3.72 23.59 4.40
CA THR A 260 2.92 22.64 5.18
C THR A 260 3.85 21.69 5.94
N ILE A 261 3.37 21.17 7.07
CA ILE A 261 3.96 20.03 7.75
C ILE A 261 3.06 18.83 7.43
N GLU A 262 3.59 17.91 6.62
CA GLU A 262 2.88 16.68 6.24
C GLU A 262 3.33 15.52 7.14
N ARG A 263 2.38 14.75 7.66
CA ARG A 263 2.66 13.58 8.51
C ARG A 263 2.62 12.31 7.67
N LEU A 264 3.69 11.52 7.73
CA LEU A 264 3.79 10.23 7.04
C LEU A 264 3.25 9.06 7.88
N GLN A 265 2.95 9.29 9.16
CA GLN A 265 2.41 8.31 10.11
C GLN A 265 1.51 9.01 11.14
N PRO A 266 0.53 8.30 11.74
CA PRO A 266 -0.20 8.80 12.91
C PRO A 266 0.74 9.19 14.06
N PHE A 267 0.30 10.12 14.91
CA PHE A 267 1.07 10.48 16.10
C PHE A 267 1.00 9.34 17.13
N ASN A 268 2.15 8.93 17.65
CA ASN A 268 2.27 7.96 18.72
C ASN A 268 3.02 8.61 19.89
N PRO A 269 2.39 8.82 21.07
CA PRO A 269 3.02 9.52 22.19
C PRO A 269 4.19 8.75 22.81
N ASN A 270 4.36 7.47 22.50
CA ASN A 270 5.45 6.63 22.99
C ASN A 270 6.67 6.63 22.05
N LYS A 271 6.61 7.37 20.94
CA LYS A 271 7.69 7.47 19.95
C LYS A 271 8.22 8.89 19.84
N THR A 272 9.51 9.00 19.56
CA THR A 272 10.19 10.28 19.35
C THR A 272 9.90 10.79 17.94
N VAL A 273 9.30 11.97 17.85
CA VAL A 273 8.99 12.58 16.54
C VAL A 273 10.28 12.92 15.79
N VAL A 274 10.40 12.43 14.56
CA VAL A 274 11.46 12.82 13.61
C VAL A 274 10.90 13.84 12.62
N LEU A 275 11.43 15.07 12.68
CA LEU A 275 11.11 16.13 11.72
C LEU A 275 12.26 16.28 10.72
N VAL A 276 11.98 16.07 9.44
CA VAL A 276 12.94 16.29 8.36
C VAL A 276 12.61 17.58 7.61
N ILE A 277 13.62 18.40 7.35
CA ILE A 277 13.50 19.69 6.69
C ILE A 277 14.42 19.68 5.48
N HIS A 278 13.90 20.01 4.30
CA HIS A 278 14.68 20.01 3.06
C HIS A 278 15.50 21.30 2.90
N GLY A 279 16.53 21.26 2.06
CA GLY A 279 17.36 22.40 1.73
C GLY A 279 16.78 23.32 0.66
N LEU A 280 17.55 24.34 0.31
CA LEU A 280 17.27 25.24 -0.81
C LEU A 280 17.37 24.46 -2.14
N LYS A 281 16.39 24.63 -3.04
CA LYS A 281 16.24 23.89 -4.32
C LYS A 281 15.87 22.41 -4.19
N ASP A 282 15.52 21.95 -3.00
CA ASP A 282 14.97 20.62 -2.76
C ASP A 282 13.46 20.68 -2.41
N SER A 283 12.81 19.52 -2.33
CA SER A 283 11.52 19.34 -1.66
C SER A 283 11.60 18.32 -0.54
N GLN A 284 10.50 18.19 0.22
CA GLN A 284 10.30 17.15 1.23
C GLN A 284 10.59 15.73 0.71
N ALA A 285 10.41 15.48 -0.60
CA ALA A 285 10.62 14.19 -1.21
C ALA A 285 12.07 13.71 -1.17
N THR A 286 13.04 14.62 -1.03
CA THR A 286 14.48 14.32 -0.97
C THR A 286 14.83 13.36 0.16
N TRP A 287 14.04 13.36 1.24
CA TRP A 287 14.24 12.48 2.38
C TRP A 287 13.69 11.06 2.18
N THR A 288 12.94 10.79 1.11
CA THR A 288 12.27 9.50 0.90
C THR A 288 13.20 8.30 0.94
N PRO A 289 14.40 8.30 0.31
CA PRO A 289 15.30 7.15 0.38
C PRO A 289 15.73 6.84 1.82
N MET A 290 16.02 7.89 2.61
CA MET A 290 16.36 7.74 4.03
C MET A 290 15.17 7.24 4.84
N ILE A 291 13.99 7.84 4.66
CA ILE A 291 12.76 7.45 5.37
C ILE A 291 12.42 5.99 5.08
N ASN A 292 12.55 5.52 3.83
CA ASN A 292 12.31 4.14 3.47
C ASN A 292 13.27 3.18 4.21
N LYS A 293 14.56 3.52 4.29
CA LYS A 293 15.55 2.74 5.05
C LYS A 293 15.25 2.74 6.55
N LEU A 294 14.93 3.90 7.12
CA LEU A 294 14.56 4.03 8.53
C LEU A 294 13.30 3.21 8.88
N ARG A 295 12.29 3.22 8.00
CA ARG A 295 11.10 2.38 8.13
C ARG A 295 11.41 0.89 8.02
N GLY A 296 12.51 0.50 7.38
CA GLY A 296 13.00 -0.88 7.36
C GLY A 296 13.62 -1.35 8.67
N ASP A 297 14.12 -0.43 9.49
CA ASP A 297 14.83 -0.74 10.73
C ASP A 297 13.86 -0.95 11.91
N PRO A 298 13.82 -2.14 12.53
CA PRO A 298 12.91 -2.43 13.65
C PRO A 298 13.23 -1.64 14.92
N VAL A 299 14.48 -1.26 15.16
CA VAL A 299 14.86 -0.42 16.31
C VAL A 299 14.32 0.99 16.10
N ILE A 300 14.46 1.53 14.88
CA ILE A 300 13.92 2.85 14.56
C ILE A 300 12.39 2.84 14.67
N ARG A 301 11.70 1.90 14.01
CA ARG A 301 10.23 1.79 14.09
C ARG A 301 9.72 1.66 15.52
N LYS A 302 10.48 1.05 16.43
CA LYS A 302 10.07 0.90 17.83
C LYS A 302 10.13 2.21 18.62
N HIS A 303 11.03 3.13 18.25
CA HIS A 303 11.38 4.29 19.09
C HIS A 303 11.05 5.65 18.47
N TYR A 304 10.81 5.72 17.17
CA TYR A 304 10.61 6.95 16.38
C TYR A 304 9.39 6.82 15.45
#